data_AF-G3NIJ1-F1
#
_entry.id   AF-G3NIJ1-F1
#
_cell.length_a   1.000
_cell.length_b   1.000
_cell.length_c   1.000
_cell.angle_alpha   90.00
_cell.angle_beta   90.00
_cell.angle_gamma   90.00
#
_symmetry.space_group_name_H-M   'P 1'
#
loop_
_entity.id
_entity.type
_entity.pdbx_description
1 polymer ?
#
loop_
_entity_poly.entity_id
_entity_poly.type
_entity_poly.pdbx_seq_one_letter_code
_entity_poly.pdbx_strand_id
1 'polypeptide(L)'
;LSENNASIHEFVAVRVQDPRLQNEGSWNSYVDYKIFLHTNSKAFTAKTSCVRRRYSEFVWLKKMLQKNSGLVPVPELPGKYFFFSSNEDFLERRRKGLQAFLDNVVNMTVCLSDSQLHLFLQTQLPVGHILDCVQGHTPYSVTDAILTYASSNRGYAQAQEEDD
;
A
#
# COMPACT_ATOMS: atom_id res chain seq x y z
N LEU A 1 6.45 -11.86 -38.12
CA LEU A 1 6.63 -10.52 -37.51
C LEU A 1 5.39 -10.18 -36.69
N SER A 2 5.18 -10.81 -35.54
CA SER A 2 4.00 -10.53 -34.69
C SER A 2 4.21 -10.98 -33.25
N GLU A 3 5.42 -10.82 -32.72
CA GLU A 3 5.69 -11.00 -31.30
C GLU A 3 6.31 -9.70 -30.78
N ASN A 4 5.81 -9.24 -29.63
CA ASN A 4 6.38 -8.18 -28.78
C ASN A 4 5.94 -6.72 -29.03
N ASN A 5 4.63 -6.45 -29.04
CA ASN A 5 4.13 -5.07 -28.84
C ASN A 5 3.42 -4.84 -27.49
N ALA A 6 3.39 -5.86 -26.61
CA ALA A 6 2.72 -5.77 -25.31
C ALA A 6 3.61 -5.18 -24.19
N SER A 7 4.91 -4.97 -24.43
CA SER A 7 5.89 -4.55 -23.41
C SER A 7 6.30 -3.07 -23.44
N ILE A 8 5.66 -2.22 -24.24
CA ILE A 8 6.12 -0.83 -24.48
C ILE A 8 5.48 0.18 -23.51
N HIS A 9 4.28 -0.07 -23.01
CA HIS A 9 3.60 0.89 -22.12
C HIS A 9 3.86 0.62 -20.64
N GLU A 10 4.23 1.68 -19.93
CA GLU A 10 4.37 1.69 -18.48
C GLU A 10 2.99 1.48 -17.81
N PHE A 11 2.90 0.59 -16.82
CA PHE A 11 1.69 0.33 -16.04
C PHE A 11 2.01 0.20 -14.57
N VAL A 12 1.06 0.60 -13.72
CA VAL A 12 1.07 0.32 -12.27
C VAL A 12 -0.29 -0.28 -11.93
N ALA A 13 -0.30 -1.55 -11.51
CA ALA A 13 -1.51 -2.23 -11.07
C ALA A 13 -1.44 -2.48 -9.56
N VAL A 14 -2.43 -1.97 -8.83
CA VAL A 14 -2.57 -2.19 -7.38
C VAL A 14 -3.91 -2.86 -7.08
N ARG A 15 -3.93 -3.76 -6.09
CA ARG A 15 -5.12 -4.48 -5.64
C ARG A 15 -5.19 -4.50 -4.12
N VAL A 16 -6.28 -3.99 -3.55
CA VAL A 16 -6.61 -4.06 -2.13
C VAL A 16 -7.62 -5.18 -1.92
N GLN A 17 -7.25 -6.21 -1.17
CA GLN A 17 -7.98 -7.48 -1.12
C GLN A 17 -7.99 -8.04 0.31
N ASP A 18 -8.72 -9.15 0.47
CA ASP A 18 -8.57 -10.07 1.60
C ASP A 18 -8.52 -9.35 2.97
N PRO A 19 -9.63 -8.71 3.40
CA PRO A 19 -9.69 -8.10 4.73
C PRO A 19 -9.57 -9.17 5.82
N ARG A 20 -8.66 -9.00 6.79
CA ARG A 20 -8.47 -9.96 7.89
C ARG A 20 -8.46 -9.32 9.26
N LEU A 21 -9.10 -10.00 10.21
CA LEU A 21 -9.02 -9.64 11.61
C LEU A 21 -7.68 -10.14 12.18
N GLN A 22 -6.87 -9.21 12.67
CA GLN A 22 -5.61 -9.47 13.35
C GLN A 22 -5.83 -9.41 14.86
N ASN A 23 -5.09 -10.24 15.60
CA ASN A 23 -5.13 -10.32 17.08
C ASN A 23 -6.56 -10.50 17.63
N GLU A 24 -7.33 -11.39 17.03
CA GLU A 24 -8.70 -11.69 17.49
C GLU A 24 -8.72 -12.05 18.98
N GLY A 25 -9.69 -11.50 19.72
CA GLY A 25 -9.81 -11.70 21.17
C GLY A 25 -8.87 -10.85 22.04
N SER A 26 -7.98 -10.06 21.45
CA SER A 26 -7.08 -9.15 22.18
C SER A 26 -7.57 -7.69 22.15
N TRP A 27 -7.14 -6.89 23.14
CA TRP A 27 -7.39 -5.45 23.23
C TRP A 27 -6.82 -4.65 22.05
N ASN A 28 -5.87 -5.23 21.33
CA ASN A 28 -5.22 -4.65 20.16
C ASN A 28 -5.68 -5.29 18.84
N SER A 29 -6.92 -5.80 18.79
CA SER A 29 -7.50 -6.32 17.54
C SER A 29 -7.71 -5.22 16.50
N TYR A 30 -7.50 -5.55 15.23
CA TYR A 30 -7.76 -4.62 14.12
C TYR A 30 -7.95 -5.38 12.82
N VAL A 31 -8.58 -4.73 11.83
CA VAL A 31 -8.67 -5.26 10.47
C VAL A 31 -7.59 -4.64 9.59
N ASP A 32 -6.85 -5.49 8.87
CA ASP A 32 -5.94 -5.10 7.81
C ASP A 32 -6.41 -5.59 6.45
N TYR A 33 -5.76 -5.08 5.40
CA TYR A 33 -6.04 -5.38 4.02
C TYR A 33 -4.75 -5.77 3.32
N LYS A 34 -4.81 -6.83 2.52
CA LYS A 34 -3.74 -7.20 1.58
C LYS A 34 -3.65 -6.15 0.49
N ILE A 35 -2.45 -5.68 0.20
CA ILE A 35 -2.16 -4.81 -0.94
C ILE A 35 -1.18 -5.56 -1.83
N PHE A 36 -1.61 -5.90 -3.03
CA PHE A 36 -0.76 -6.45 -4.07
C PHE A 36 -0.45 -5.37 -5.11
N LEU A 37 0.82 -5.22 -5.46
CA LEU A 37 1.30 -4.30 -6.49
C LEU A 37 2.06 -5.10 -7.56
N HIS A 38 1.79 -4.80 -8.82
CA HIS A 38 2.53 -5.30 -9.98
C HIS A 38 2.71 -4.17 -11.00
N THR A 39 3.94 -3.95 -11.44
CA THR A 39 4.28 -2.81 -12.29
C THR A 39 5.55 -3.07 -13.10
N ASN A 40 5.67 -2.47 -14.27
CA ASN A 40 6.94 -2.32 -14.99
C ASN A 40 7.56 -0.91 -14.80
N SER A 41 6.90 -0.01 -14.06
CA SER A 41 7.31 1.38 -13.89
C SER A 41 8.68 1.53 -13.24
N LYS A 42 9.44 2.52 -13.70
CA LYS A 42 10.75 2.85 -13.12
C LYS A 42 10.64 3.63 -11.80
N ALA A 43 9.45 4.15 -11.47
CA ALA A 43 9.22 4.80 -10.20
C ALA A 43 9.29 3.83 -9.01
N PHE A 44 9.09 2.53 -9.23
CA PHE A 44 9.06 1.51 -8.19
C PHE A 44 10.32 0.63 -8.21
N THR A 45 10.85 0.36 -7.01
CA THR A 45 12.06 -0.45 -6.81
C THR A 45 11.79 -1.93 -7.09
N ALA A 46 10.79 -2.51 -6.43
CA ALA A 46 10.34 -3.88 -6.73
C ALA A 46 9.22 -3.86 -7.78
N LYS A 47 9.25 -4.81 -8.73
CA LYS A 47 8.21 -4.94 -9.78
C LYS A 47 6.93 -5.59 -9.28
N THR A 48 7.05 -6.35 -8.20
CA THR A 48 5.92 -6.92 -7.47
C THR A 48 6.13 -6.74 -5.97
N SER A 49 5.07 -6.45 -5.24
CA SER A 49 5.06 -6.52 -3.78
C SER A 49 3.70 -6.95 -3.27
N CYS A 50 3.70 -7.61 -2.11
CA CYS A 50 2.51 -7.90 -1.35
C CYS A 50 2.78 -7.47 0.09
N VAL A 51 1.90 -6.66 0.65
CA VAL A 51 1.98 -6.13 2.02
C VAL A 51 0.61 -6.16 2.68
N ARG A 52 0.53 -6.05 4.00
CA ARG A 52 -0.74 -5.86 4.71
C ARG A 52 -0.76 -4.54 5.48
N ARG A 53 -1.82 -3.75 5.32
CA ARG A 53 -1.96 -2.43 5.94
C ARG A 53 -3.35 -2.23 6.51
N ARG A 54 -3.43 -1.64 7.70
CA ARG A 54 -4.72 -1.30 8.33
C ARG A 54 -5.17 0.11 7.99
N TYR A 55 -6.48 0.37 8.11
CA TYR A 55 -7.07 1.67 7.72
C TYR A 55 -6.40 2.90 8.35
N SER A 56 -5.97 2.83 9.61
CA SER A 56 -5.31 3.98 10.25
C SER A 56 -3.92 4.29 9.67
N GLU A 57 -3.23 3.31 9.09
CA GLU A 57 -1.98 3.55 8.35
C GLU A 57 -2.27 4.26 7.02
N PHE A 58 -3.38 3.95 6.34
CA PHE A 58 -3.83 4.72 5.17
C PHE A 58 -4.14 6.17 5.52
N VAL A 59 -4.80 6.42 6.66
CA VAL A 59 -5.05 7.78 7.17
C VAL A 59 -3.74 8.54 7.39
N TRP A 60 -2.73 7.87 7.96
CA TRP A 60 -1.39 8.42 8.09
C TRP A 60 -0.77 8.73 6.72
N LEU A 61 -0.82 7.79 5.78
CA LEU A 61 -0.26 7.95 4.44
C LEU A 61 -0.90 9.15 3.72
N LYS A 62 -2.23 9.25 3.72
CA LYS A 62 -2.94 10.40 3.13
C LYS A 62 -2.43 11.72 3.71
N LYS A 63 -2.30 11.80 5.05
CA LYS A 63 -1.81 13.01 5.72
C LYS A 63 -0.38 13.38 5.28
N MET A 64 0.50 12.39 5.13
CA MET A 64 1.88 12.63 4.68
C MET A 64 1.91 13.07 3.22
N LEU A 65 1.18 12.39 2.33
CA LEU A 65 1.04 12.78 0.93
C LEU A 65 0.50 14.21 0.80
N GLN A 66 -0.53 14.58 1.57
CA GLN A 66 -1.09 15.94 1.57
C GLN A 66 -0.08 16.99 2.01
N LYS A 67 0.79 16.67 2.98
CA LYS A 67 1.85 17.57 3.43
C LYS A 67 2.91 17.76 2.35
N ASN A 68 3.20 16.72 1.58
CA ASN A 68 4.29 16.68 0.61
C ASN A 68 3.85 17.07 -0.82
N SER A 69 2.54 17.11 -1.12
CA SER A 69 1.99 17.39 -2.46
C SER A 69 1.79 18.87 -2.79
N GLY A 70 2.11 19.78 -1.87
CA GLY A 70 1.92 21.22 -2.05
C GLY A 70 0.44 21.58 -2.24
N LEU A 71 0.08 22.15 -3.39
CA LEU A 71 -1.30 22.53 -3.73
C LEU A 71 -2.08 21.43 -4.46
N VAL A 72 -1.45 20.31 -4.81
CA VAL A 72 -2.12 19.22 -5.52
C VAL A 72 -3.01 18.45 -4.55
N PRO A 73 -4.33 18.35 -4.78
CA PRO A 73 -5.24 17.65 -3.89
C PRO A 73 -4.98 16.14 -3.94
N VAL A 74 -4.78 15.55 -2.76
CA VAL A 74 -4.63 14.08 -2.60
C VAL A 74 -6.01 13.43 -2.53
N PRO A 75 -6.21 12.26 -3.17
CA PRO A 75 -7.48 11.52 -3.14
C PRO A 75 -8.02 11.30 -1.73
N GLU A 76 -9.34 11.32 -1.61
CA GLU A 76 -10.03 11.08 -0.35
C GLU A 76 -10.03 9.59 0.03
N LEU A 77 -9.99 9.32 1.33
CA LEU A 77 -10.20 7.99 1.87
C LEU A 77 -11.70 7.74 2.09
N PRO A 78 -12.16 6.48 2.07
CA PRO A 78 -13.54 6.18 2.44
C PRO A 78 -13.82 6.72 3.84
N GLY A 79 -14.92 7.49 3.98
CA GLY A 79 -15.23 8.22 5.20
C GLY A 79 -15.38 7.34 6.44
N LYS A 80 -15.25 7.96 7.62
CA LYS A 80 -15.61 7.32 8.89
C LYS A 80 -17.15 7.30 9.00
N TYR A 81 -17.64 6.09 9.23
CA TYR A 81 -19.02 5.59 9.29
C TYR A 81 -20.22 6.51 9.63
N PHE A 82 -21.38 6.20 9.00
CA PHE A 82 -22.76 6.42 9.49
C PHE A 82 -23.49 5.09 9.87
N PHE A 83 -24.32 5.14 10.89
CA PHE A 83 -24.82 4.06 11.77
C PHE A 83 -25.65 2.87 11.22
N PHE A 84 -25.75 2.62 9.90
CA PHE A 84 -26.78 1.68 9.37
C PHE A 84 -26.31 0.54 8.44
N SER A 85 -25.10 0.02 8.59
CA SER A 85 -24.62 -1.08 7.71
C SER A 85 -24.09 -2.27 8.47
N SER A 86 -24.25 -3.46 7.89
CA SER A 86 -23.63 -4.69 8.38
C SER A 86 -22.09 -4.59 8.39
N ASN A 87 -21.43 -5.45 9.16
CA ASN A 87 -19.97 -5.48 9.26
C ASN A 87 -19.31 -5.95 7.94
N GLU A 88 -19.93 -6.85 7.18
CA GLU A 88 -19.38 -7.29 5.89
C GLU A 88 -19.49 -6.18 4.84
N ASP A 89 -20.67 -5.55 4.72
CA ASP A 89 -20.87 -4.38 3.85
C ASP A 89 -19.94 -3.22 4.21
N PHE A 90 -19.54 -3.12 5.48
CA PHE A 90 -18.53 -2.18 5.89
C PHE A 90 -17.18 -2.44 5.25
N LEU A 91 -16.70 -3.66 5.45
CA LEU A 91 -15.34 -4.05 5.15
C LEU A 91 -15.13 -4.00 3.64
N GLU A 92 -16.15 -4.41 2.88
CA GLU A 92 -16.11 -4.34 1.43
C GLU A 92 -16.17 -2.90 0.91
N ARG A 93 -17.03 -2.03 1.46
CA ARG A 93 -17.05 -0.60 1.07
C ARG A 93 -15.74 0.09 1.40
N ARG A 94 -15.16 -0.21 2.56
CA ARG A 94 -13.84 0.30 2.94
C ARG A 94 -12.76 -0.23 2.00
N ARG A 95 -12.73 -1.53 1.70
CA ARG A 95 -11.79 -2.14 0.76
C ARG A 95 -11.86 -1.48 -0.62
N LYS A 96 -13.07 -1.29 -1.16
CA LYS A 96 -13.31 -0.56 -2.42
C LYS A 96 -12.82 0.89 -2.37
N GLY A 97 -13.05 1.60 -1.27
CA GLY A 97 -12.55 2.97 -1.11
C GLY A 97 -11.04 3.05 -1.00
N LEU A 98 -10.41 2.10 -0.30
CA LEU A 98 -8.94 1.98 -0.23
C LEU A 98 -8.33 1.63 -1.59
N GLN A 99 -8.98 0.76 -2.36
CA GLN A 99 -8.63 0.45 -3.75
C GLN A 99 -8.65 1.73 -4.60
N ALA A 100 -9.76 2.46 -4.60
CA ALA A 100 -9.90 3.68 -5.38
C ALA A 100 -8.88 4.76 -4.95
N PHE A 101 -8.59 4.87 -3.65
CA PHE A 101 -7.55 5.76 -3.15
C PHE A 101 -6.18 5.43 -3.75
N LEU A 102 -5.76 4.15 -3.71
CA LEU A 102 -4.47 3.74 -4.26
C LEU A 102 -4.42 3.84 -5.78
N ASP A 103 -5.48 3.46 -6.49
CA ASP A 103 -5.56 3.59 -7.95
C ASP A 103 -5.32 5.04 -8.39
N ASN A 104 -5.86 6.03 -7.67
CA ASN A 104 -5.60 7.44 -7.96
C ASN A 104 -4.17 7.86 -7.55
N VAL A 105 -3.72 7.50 -6.35
CA VAL A 105 -2.41 7.91 -5.81
C VAL A 105 -1.25 7.41 -6.69
N VAL A 106 -1.30 6.16 -7.17
CA VAL A 106 -0.22 5.59 -7.99
C VAL A 106 -0.16 6.16 -9.41
N ASN A 107 -1.18 6.93 -9.84
CA ASN A 107 -1.20 7.64 -11.11
C ASN A 107 -0.79 9.12 -10.97
N MET A 108 -0.46 9.59 -9.75
CA MET A 108 -0.04 10.97 -9.49
C MET A 108 1.48 11.05 -9.33
N THR A 109 2.18 11.67 -10.28
CA THR A 109 3.65 11.82 -10.25
C THR A 109 4.17 12.45 -8.96
N VAL A 110 3.46 13.44 -8.41
CA VAL A 110 3.82 14.09 -7.14
C VAL A 110 3.78 13.12 -5.95
N CYS A 111 2.86 12.15 -5.97
CA CYS A 111 2.81 11.11 -4.94
C CYS A 111 3.87 10.03 -5.20
N LEU A 112 4.15 9.70 -6.46
CA LEU A 112 5.19 8.73 -6.82
C LEU A 112 6.61 9.20 -6.47
N SER A 113 6.85 10.51 -6.30
CA SER A 113 8.14 11.00 -5.78
C SER A 113 8.30 10.86 -4.26
N ASP A 114 7.25 10.47 -3.53
CA ASP A 114 7.28 10.36 -2.07
C ASP A 114 7.76 8.96 -1.63
N SER A 115 8.93 8.90 -0.98
CA SER A 115 9.50 7.64 -0.49
C SER A 115 8.63 6.95 0.58
N GLN A 116 7.79 7.68 1.29
CA GLN A 116 6.85 7.12 2.28
C GLN A 116 5.79 6.26 1.59
N LEU A 117 5.34 6.62 0.38
CA LEU A 117 4.44 5.81 -0.43
C LEU A 117 5.10 4.49 -0.84
N HIS A 118 6.34 4.54 -1.29
CA HIS A 118 7.10 3.36 -1.70
C HIS A 118 7.33 2.40 -0.53
N LEU A 119 7.76 2.90 0.62
CA LEU A 119 7.91 2.08 1.82
C LEU A 119 6.58 1.50 2.29
N PHE A 120 5.48 2.25 2.19
CA PHE A 120 4.14 1.78 2.53
C PHE A 120 3.69 0.60 1.66
N LEU A 121 3.92 0.68 0.34
CA LEU A 121 3.47 -0.31 -0.65
C LEU A 121 4.41 -1.50 -0.83
N GLN A 122 5.71 -1.31 -0.56
CA GLN A 122 6.75 -2.29 -0.92
C GLN A 122 7.52 -2.85 0.28
N THR A 123 7.12 -2.51 1.50
CA THR A 123 7.65 -3.11 2.73
C THR A 123 6.56 -3.33 3.77
N GLN A 124 6.84 -4.18 4.76
CA GLN A 124 6.01 -4.32 5.97
C GLN A 124 6.53 -3.45 7.15
N LEU A 125 7.31 -2.39 6.89
CA LEU A 125 7.80 -1.52 7.96
C LEU A 125 6.64 -0.84 8.69
N PRO A 126 6.63 -0.82 10.04
CA PRO A 126 5.71 0.00 10.81
C PRO A 126 5.87 1.48 10.47
N VAL A 127 4.79 2.27 10.61
CA VAL A 127 4.77 3.71 10.31
C VAL A 127 5.95 4.48 10.96
N GLY A 128 6.28 4.17 12.22
CA GLY A 128 7.43 4.80 12.89
C GLY A 128 8.75 4.55 12.17
N HIS A 129 9.00 3.31 11.77
CA HIS A 129 10.21 2.94 11.02
C HIS A 129 10.24 3.52 9.60
N ILE A 130 9.07 3.74 8.97
CA ILE A 130 9.01 4.47 7.69
C ILE A 130 9.52 5.90 7.90
N LEU A 131 9.07 6.59 8.95
CA LEU A 131 9.52 7.94 9.28
C LEU A 131 11.01 8.00 9.57
N ASP A 132 11.51 7.08 10.40
CA ASP A 132 12.94 7.00 10.72
C ASP A 132 13.77 6.77 9.46
N CYS A 133 13.29 5.92 8.54
CA CYS A 133 14.01 5.62 7.30
C CYS A 133 14.09 6.84 6.37
N VAL A 134 12.99 7.55 6.15
CA VAL A 134 13.00 8.74 5.28
C VAL A 134 13.76 9.92 5.88
N GLN A 135 13.94 9.95 7.20
CA GLN A 135 14.75 10.95 7.90
C GLN A 135 16.24 10.57 7.98
N GLY A 136 16.63 9.38 7.54
CA GLY A 136 18.01 8.90 7.63
C GLY A 136 18.43 8.45 9.04
N HIS A 137 17.47 8.14 9.91
CA HIS A 137 17.73 7.62 11.26
C HIS A 137 17.87 6.09 11.30
N THR A 138 17.66 5.39 10.18
CA THR A 138 17.90 3.95 10.04
C THR A 138 19.28 3.65 9.46
N PRO A 139 19.88 2.48 9.77
CA PRO A 139 21.16 2.07 9.19
C PRO A 139 21.05 1.59 7.71
N TYR A 140 19.85 1.60 7.14
CA TYR A 140 19.56 1.19 5.76
C TYR A 140 18.81 2.29 5.03
N SER A 141 18.95 2.34 3.70
CA SER A 141 18.21 3.27 2.85
C SER A 141 16.78 2.76 2.53
N VAL A 142 15.98 3.63 1.91
CA VAL A 142 14.66 3.27 1.36
C VAL A 142 14.77 2.08 0.39
N THR A 143 15.74 2.14 -0.53
CA THR A 143 15.96 1.10 -1.53
C THR A 143 16.37 -0.22 -0.87
N ASP A 144 17.28 -0.18 0.10
CA ASP A 144 17.72 -1.37 0.83
C ASP A 144 16.56 -2.03 1.58
N ALA A 145 15.70 -1.23 2.23
CA ALA A 145 14.51 -1.74 2.91
C ALA A 145 13.56 -2.47 1.96
N ILE A 146 13.31 -1.89 0.78
CA ILE A 146 12.44 -2.48 -0.25
C ILE A 146 13.05 -3.76 -0.82
N LEU A 147 14.33 -3.73 -1.20
CA LEU A 147 15.02 -4.90 -1.76
C LEU A 147 15.13 -6.04 -0.75
N THR A 148 15.40 -5.73 0.52
CA THR A 148 15.45 -6.72 1.61
C THR A 148 14.08 -7.35 1.83
N TYR A 149 13.00 -6.56 1.78
CA TYR A 149 11.66 -7.11 1.91
C TYR A 149 11.29 -7.98 0.71
N ALA A 150 11.58 -7.51 -0.52
CA ALA A 150 11.29 -8.23 -1.76
C ALA A 150 12.08 -9.54 -1.89
N SER A 151 13.31 -9.61 -1.39
CA SER A 151 14.11 -10.84 -1.36
C SER A 151 13.74 -11.79 -0.21
N SER A 152 12.94 -11.32 0.75
CA SER A 152 12.45 -12.16 1.84
C SER A 152 11.23 -12.98 1.42
N ASN A 153 11.04 -14.15 2.04
CA ASN A 153 9.83 -14.95 1.85
C ASN A 153 8.55 -14.29 2.43
N ARG A 154 8.64 -13.11 3.06
CA ARG A 154 7.49 -12.47 3.73
C ARG A 154 6.44 -11.97 2.75
N GLY A 155 6.86 -11.29 1.68
CA GLY A 155 5.93 -10.84 0.65
C GLY A 155 5.30 -12.02 -0.09
N TYR A 156 6.07 -13.09 -0.33
CA TYR A 156 5.57 -14.32 -0.94
C TYR A 156 4.56 -15.05 -0.04
N ALA A 157 4.85 -15.18 1.27
CA ALA A 157 3.93 -15.77 2.24
C ALA A 157 2.59 -15.03 2.27
N GLN A 158 2.62 -13.70 2.33
CA GLN A 158 1.39 -12.89 2.29
C GLN A 158 0.62 -13.01 0.96
N ALA A 159 1.31 -13.35 -0.14
CA ALA A 159 0.67 -13.57 -1.43
C ALA A 159 -0.08 -14.92 -1.47
N GLN A 160 0.46 -15.97 -0.86
CA GLN A 160 -0.05 -17.35 -0.91
C GLN A 160 -1.15 -17.70 0.10
N GLU A 161 -1.37 -16.91 1.15
CA GLU A 161 -2.40 -17.20 2.17
C GLU A 161 -3.86 -17.16 1.64
N GLU A 162 -4.09 -17.16 0.33
CA GLU A 162 -5.40 -17.18 -0.34
C GLU A 162 -5.90 -18.60 -0.72
N ASP A 163 -5.08 -19.66 -0.58
CA ASP A 163 -5.35 -20.99 -1.17
C ASP A 163 -5.83 -22.11 -0.20
N ASP A 164 -6.10 -21.82 1.08
CA ASP A 164 -6.61 -22.82 2.07
C ASP A 164 -8.04 -22.53 2.55
#